data_AF-A0A3A3GEU4-F1
#
_entry.id   AF-A0A3A3GEU4-F1
#
_cell.length_a   1.000
_cell.length_b   1.000
_cell.length_c   1.000
_cell.angle_alpha   90.00
_cell.angle_beta   90.00
_cell.angle_gamma   90.00
#
_symmetry.space_group_name_H-M   'P 1'
#
loop_
_entity.id
_entity.type
_entity.pdbx_description
1 polymer ?
#
loop_
_entity_poly.entity_id
_entity_poly.type
_entity_poly.pdbx_seq_one_letter_code
_entity_poly.pdbx_strand_id
1 'polypeptide(L)'
;MGKPDLLQRYLANVRLSVTDAYYTKCNPGWCETDFVPEFNRMYLIRGGEGRIEIDGTAYYPGPGHMVIMPARVIQSYGTISADTYEKYWCHFTALIGERHLFQSMRIPYCLTLSDDVFREAESHFQRLIRCHARGDWTAELNKQAMLIELLSLYFRTTGLERIDLPSSQTLDKLNVALQMMHEHLSERLNVQQLAERVHFHPNYFITLFREHMGESPVQYMNRMKIERAKHLLLTTALTVTEVAEAVGLDVYYFSRLFKNSTGFNPTSFKAAHKTEAK
;
A
#
# COMPACT_ATOMS: atom_id res chain seq x y z
N MET A 1 -6.89 5.24 -22.13
CA MET A 1 -6.15 4.94 -20.88
C MET A 1 -7.14 4.34 -19.90
N GLY A 2 -6.97 3.07 -19.53
CA GLY A 2 -7.83 2.42 -18.54
C GLY A 2 -7.75 3.18 -17.20
N LYS A 3 -8.87 3.36 -16.51
CA LYS A 3 -8.91 3.97 -15.18
C LYS A 3 -7.95 3.18 -14.27
N PRO A 4 -7.00 3.82 -13.54
CA PRO A 4 -6.12 3.10 -12.63
C PRO A 4 -6.96 2.35 -11.61
N ASP A 5 -6.71 1.05 -11.50
CA ASP A 5 -7.41 0.16 -10.58
C ASP A 5 -7.25 0.65 -9.14
N LEU A 6 -8.30 0.53 -8.33
CA LEU A 6 -8.33 1.01 -6.95
C LEU A 6 -7.18 0.42 -6.14
N LEU A 7 -6.93 -0.87 -6.35
CA LEU A 7 -5.84 -1.59 -5.73
C LEU A 7 -4.48 -0.95 -6.02
N GLN A 8 -4.25 -0.51 -7.26
CA GLN A 8 -3.01 0.15 -7.65
C GLN A 8 -2.79 1.45 -6.86
N ARG A 9 -3.86 2.21 -6.60
CA ARG A 9 -3.80 3.44 -5.78
C ARG A 9 -3.62 3.15 -4.30
N TYR A 10 -4.19 2.05 -3.81
CA TYR A 10 -4.05 1.58 -2.43
C TYR A 10 -2.62 1.12 -2.15
N LEU A 11 -2.08 0.27 -3.03
CA LEU A 11 -0.69 -0.20 -2.95
C LEU A 11 0.31 0.96 -3.11
N ALA A 12 0.01 1.99 -3.91
CA ALA A 12 0.88 3.16 -4.05
C ALA A 12 1.04 3.98 -2.75
N ASN A 13 0.11 3.86 -1.79
CA ASN A 13 0.15 4.57 -0.52
C ASN A 13 0.42 3.64 0.68
N VAL A 14 0.84 2.40 0.41
CA VAL A 14 1.12 1.44 1.48
C VAL A 14 2.39 1.86 2.22
N ARG A 15 2.28 2.00 3.54
CA ARG A 15 3.40 2.22 4.45
C ARG A 15 3.89 0.87 4.94
N LEU A 16 5.15 0.56 4.64
CA LEU A 16 5.79 -0.71 4.96
C LEU A 16 6.92 -0.50 5.95
N SER A 17 7.07 -1.40 6.91
CA SER A 17 8.23 -1.45 7.80
C SER A 17 8.55 -2.89 8.18
N VAL A 18 9.81 -3.30 8.03
CA VAL A 18 10.31 -4.62 8.43
C VAL A 18 10.96 -4.51 9.79
N THR A 19 10.48 -5.28 10.76
CA THR A 19 11.04 -5.33 12.12
C THR A 19 12.09 -6.42 12.26
N ASP A 20 11.83 -7.59 11.66
CA ASP A 20 12.68 -8.78 11.80
C ASP A 20 12.81 -9.49 10.47
N ALA A 21 13.99 -10.05 10.18
CA ALA A 21 14.19 -10.94 9.05
C ALA A 21 15.33 -11.92 9.33
N TYR A 22 15.02 -13.22 9.27
CA TYR A 22 15.99 -14.27 9.59
C TYR A 22 15.76 -15.54 8.77
N TYR A 23 16.80 -16.38 8.77
CA TYR A 23 16.71 -17.78 8.40
C TYR A 23 16.78 -18.63 9.67
N THR A 24 15.95 -19.67 9.79
CA THR A 24 15.91 -20.47 11.01
C THR A 24 15.52 -21.92 10.72
N LYS A 25 16.34 -22.86 11.22
CA LYS A 25 15.89 -24.24 11.52
C LYS A 25 15.28 -24.24 12.92
N CYS A 26 13.99 -24.54 13.00
CA CYS A 26 13.22 -24.51 14.23
C CYS A 26 13.65 -25.66 15.14
N ASN A 27 13.65 -25.45 16.45
CA ASN A 27 13.87 -26.54 17.39
C ASN A 27 12.56 -27.32 17.62
N PRO A 28 12.62 -28.56 18.16
CA PRO A 28 11.43 -29.38 18.45
C PRO A 28 10.44 -28.76 19.45
N GLY A 29 10.85 -27.74 20.21
CA GLY A 29 9.99 -27.00 21.13
C GLY A 29 9.38 -25.73 20.51
N TRP A 30 9.57 -25.48 19.21
CA TRP A 30 9.01 -24.31 18.55
C TRP A 30 7.49 -24.42 18.46
N CYS A 31 6.80 -23.67 19.33
CA CYS A 31 5.37 -23.72 19.54
C CYS A 31 4.89 -22.41 20.16
N GLU A 32 3.75 -21.92 19.70
CA GLU A 32 3.00 -20.84 20.34
C GLU A 32 1.52 -20.97 19.94
N THR A 33 0.61 -20.73 20.88
CA THR A 33 -0.84 -20.97 20.67
C THR A 33 -1.67 -19.77 21.07
N ASP A 34 -2.75 -19.53 20.33
CA ASP A 34 -3.84 -18.61 20.64
C ASP A 34 -3.39 -17.17 20.96
N PHE A 35 -2.49 -16.65 20.14
CA PHE A 35 -1.97 -15.31 20.31
C PHE A 35 -2.29 -14.43 19.09
N VAL A 36 -2.26 -13.11 19.29
CA VAL A 36 -2.69 -12.11 18.30
C VAL A 36 -1.56 -11.09 18.09
N PRO A 37 -0.75 -11.21 17.03
CA PRO A 37 0.39 -10.33 16.80
C PRO A 37 -0.03 -8.97 16.21
N GLU A 38 0.68 -7.89 16.54
CA GLU A 38 0.43 -6.55 15.95
C GLU A 38 1.09 -6.34 14.57
N PHE A 39 1.87 -7.32 14.11
CA PHE A 39 2.59 -7.30 12.83
C PHE A 39 2.22 -8.51 11.98
N ASN A 40 2.46 -8.41 10.68
CA ASN A 40 2.31 -9.52 9.75
C ASN A 40 3.57 -10.38 9.76
N ARG A 41 3.43 -11.65 9.41
CA ARG A 41 4.54 -12.56 9.17
C ARG A 41 4.50 -13.11 7.76
N MET A 42 5.65 -13.23 7.13
CA MET A 42 5.82 -13.94 5.86
C MET A 42 6.86 -15.04 6.04
N TYR A 43 6.49 -16.30 5.79
CA TYR A 43 7.39 -17.46 5.85
C TYR A 43 7.58 -18.03 4.45
N LEU A 44 8.82 -18.41 4.12
CA LEU A 44 9.16 -19.23 2.96
C LEU A 44 9.76 -20.53 3.48
N ILE A 45 9.05 -21.64 3.31
CA ILE A 45 9.42 -22.95 3.85
C ILE A 45 10.40 -23.62 2.90
N ARG A 46 11.60 -23.91 3.41
CA ARG A 46 12.68 -24.58 2.68
C ARG A 46 12.79 -26.06 3.00
N GLY A 47 12.45 -26.46 4.23
CA GLY A 47 12.61 -27.82 4.71
C GLY A 47 11.69 -28.13 5.88
N GLY A 48 11.47 -29.43 6.14
CA GLY A 48 10.71 -29.94 7.27
C GLY A 48 9.21 -29.63 7.23
N GLU A 49 8.57 -29.91 8.35
CA GLU A 49 7.13 -29.85 8.51
C GLU A 49 6.70 -29.24 9.86
N GLY A 50 5.44 -28.86 9.92
CA GLY A 50 4.84 -28.18 11.06
C GLY A 50 3.39 -27.84 10.80
N ARG A 51 2.78 -27.20 11.80
CA ARG A 51 1.40 -26.72 11.74
C ARG A 51 1.41 -25.22 11.92
N ILE A 52 0.62 -24.54 11.10
CA ILE A 52 0.30 -23.12 11.25
C ILE A 52 -1.22 -23.00 11.22
N GLU A 53 -1.81 -22.35 12.21
CA GLU A 53 -3.23 -22.06 12.27
C GLU A 53 -3.44 -20.55 12.21
N ILE A 54 -4.36 -20.12 11.37
CA ILE A 54 -4.66 -18.71 11.11
C ILE A 54 -6.17 -18.58 11.08
N ASP A 55 -6.73 -17.78 11.98
CA ASP A 55 -8.17 -17.54 12.07
C ASP A 55 -9.00 -18.84 12.18
N GLY A 56 -8.55 -19.77 13.02
CA GLY A 56 -9.18 -21.08 13.21
C GLY A 56 -8.97 -22.09 12.06
N THR A 57 -8.28 -21.70 10.97
CA THR A 57 -7.97 -22.59 9.85
C THR A 57 -6.57 -23.15 9.97
N ALA A 58 -6.44 -24.47 10.02
CA ALA A 58 -5.15 -25.15 10.11
C ALA A 58 -4.54 -25.39 8.72
N TYR A 59 -3.24 -25.10 8.61
CA TYR A 59 -2.39 -25.30 7.45
C TYR A 59 -1.19 -26.16 7.82
N TYR A 60 -0.70 -26.93 6.84
CA TYR A 60 0.52 -27.73 6.95
C TYR A 60 1.49 -27.40 5.80
N PRO A 61 2.10 -26.20 5.82
CA PRO A 61 3.09 -25.82 4.81
C PRO A 61 4.23 -26.83 4.73
N GLY A 62 4.68 -27.16 3.51
CA GLY A 62 5.88 -27.96 3.26
C GLY A 62 6.90 -27.16 2.43
N PRO A 63 8.05 -27.78 2.09
CA PRO A 63 9.05 -27.15 1.23
C PRO A 63 8.43 -26.62 -0.07
N GLY A 64 8.79 -25.39 -0.45
CA GLY A 64 8.21 -24.72 -1.63
C GLY A 64 6.96 -23.88 -1.33
N HIS A 65 6.45 -23.90 -0.08
CA HIS A 65 5.32 -23.07 0.30
C HIS A 65 5.75 -21.70 0.84
N MET A 66 4.96 -20.68 0.52
CA MET A 66 5.02 -19.35 1.13
C MET A 66 3.75 -19.10 1.94
N VAL A 67 3.90 -18.57 3.15
CA VAL A 67 2.81 -18.34 4.09
C VAL A 67 2.77 -16.88 4.50
N ILE A 68 1.59 -16.27 4.46
CA ILE A 68 1.29 -14.95 5.05
C ILE A 68 0.38 -15.15 6.25
N MET A 69 0.80 -14.62 7.40
CA MET A 69 -0.01 -14.55 8.61
C MET A 69 -0.30 -13.07 8.93
N PRO A 70 -1.55 -12.60 8.72
CA PRO A 70 -1.90 -11.20 8.92
C PRO A 70 -1.82 -10.73 10.37
N ALA A 71 -1.49 -9.46 10.56
CA ALA A 71 -1.59 -8.79 11.86
C ALA A 71 -3.03 -8.80 12.42
N ARG A 72 -3.13 -8.86 13.75
CA ARG A 72 -4.36 -8.88 14.56
C ARG A 72 -5.36 -9.98 14.21
N VAL A 73 -4.86 -11.08 13.66
CA VAL A 73 -5.61 -12.33 13.47
C VAL A 73 -5.08 -13.35 14.47
N ILE A 74 -5.96 -14.14 15.07
CA ILE A 74 -5.57 -15.20 16.00
C ILE A 74 -4.73 -16.25 15.27
N GLN A 75 -3.60 -16.62 15.87
CA GLN A 75 -2.62 -17.52 15.27
C GLN A 75 -2.10 -18.53 16.28
N SER A 76 -1.79 -19.71 15.78
CA SER A 76 -1.06 -20.76 16.50
C SER A 76 -0.06 -21.39 15.55
N TYR A 77 1.09 -21.85 16.06
CA TYR A 77 2.04 -22.63 15.28
C TYR A 77 2.75 -23.65 16.15
N GLY A 78 3.24 -24.72 15.54
CA GLY A 78 3.95 -25.76 16.26
C GLY A 78 4.63 -26.77 15.36
N THR A 79 5.55 -27.53 15.95
CA THR A 79 6.14 -28.71 15.33
C THR A 79 5.17 -29.90 15.37
N ILE A 80 5.13 -30.69 14.31
CA ILE A 80 4.32 -31.92 14.24
C ILE A 80 5.17 -33.20 14.17
N SER A 81 6.48 -33.06 13.97
CA SER A 81 7.43 -34.18 13.95
C SER A 81 8.84 -33.72 14.33
N ALA A 82 9.79 -34.66 14.31
CA ALA A 82 11.21 -34.39 14.52
C ALA A 82 11.87 -33.64 13.35
N ASP A 83 11.32 -33.71 12.12
CA ASP A 83 11.81 -32.91 11.00
C ASP A 83 11.14 -31.53 10.98
N THR A 84 11.64 -30.66 11.85
CA THR A 84 11.06 -29.33 12.09
C THR A 84 11.30 -28.36 10.94
N TYR A 85 10.51 -27.27 10.88
CA TYR A 85 10.68 -26.28 9.83
C TYR A 85 12.08 -25.67 9.71
N GLU A 86 12.59 -25.66 8.49
CA GLU A 86 13.67 -24.81 8.03
C GLU A 86 13.08 -23.74 7.11
N LYS A 87 13.17 -22.47 7.50
CA LYS A 87 12.47 -21.39 6.80
C LYS A 87 13.22 -20.07 6.79
N TYR A 88 13.00 -19.30 5.72
CA TYR A 88 13.18 -17.86 5.73
C TYR A 88 11.93 -17.20 6.26
N TRP A 89 12.08 -16.13 7.04
CA TRP A 89 10.93 -15.41 7.55
C TRP A 89 11.22 -13.93 7.79
N CYS A 90 10.18 -13.12 7.73
CA CYS A 90 10.22 -11.74 8.20
C CYS A 90 8.93 -11.35 8.93
N HIS A 91 9.06 -10.37 9.82
CA HIS A 91 7.97 -9.66 10.46
C HIS A 91 7.90 -8.25 9.90
N PHE A 92 6.69 -7.78 9.61
CA PHE A 92 6.51 -6.48 8.99
C PHE A 92 5.13 -5.88 9.23
N THR A 93 5.06 -4.56 9.22
CA THR A 93 3.81 -3.81 9.15
C THR A 93 3.52 -3.42 7.71
N ALA A 94 2.25 -3.46 7.33
CA ALA A 94 1.75 -3.01 6.05
C ALA A 94 0.44 -2.27 6.26
N LEU A 95 0.49 -0.94 6.17
CA LEU A 95 -0.61 -0.05 6.52
C LEU A 95 -1.03 0.79 5.31
N ILE A 96 -2.34 0.98 5.15
CA ILE A 96 -2.90 2.01 4.26
C ILE A 96 -3.68 2.96 5.15
N GLY A 97 -3.20 4.21 5.25
CA GLY A 97 -3.67 5.12 6.29
C GLY A 97 -3.46 4.51 7.67
N GLU A 98 -4.55 4.18 8.39
CA GLU A 98 -4.52 3.54 9.72
C GLU A 98 -4.91 2.05 9.70
N ARG A 99 -5.17 1.48 8.51
CA ARG A 99 -5.69 0.10 8.36
C ARG A 99 -4.59 -0.88 7.97
N HIS A 100 -4.67 -2.11 8.49
CA HIS A 100 -3.78 -3.19 8.08
C HIS A 100 -4.19 -3.73 6.71
N LEU A 101 -3.22 -3.78 5.79
CA LEU A 101 -3.43 -4.16 4.39
C LEU A 101 -4.19 -5.49 4.27
N PHE A 102 -3.66 -6.55 4.86
CA PHE A 102 -4.17 -7.92 4.69
C PHE A 102 -5.50 -8.20 5.39
N GLN A 103 -5.91 -7.37 6.36
CA GLN A 103 -7.27 -7.46 6.92
C GLN A 103 -8.32 -6.95 5.94
N SER A 104 -7.89 -6.11 5.01
CA SER A 104 -8.75 -5.54 4.00
C SER A 104 -8.73 -6.38 2.72
N MET A 105 -8.22 -7.62 2.71
CA MET A 105 -8.09 -8.39 1.47
C MET A 105 -8.45 -9.85 1.71
N ARG A 106 -9.22 -10.45 0.79
CA ARG A 106 -9.34 -11.91 0.70
C ARG A 106 -8.13 -12.47 -0.05
N ILE A 107 -7.20 -13.07 0.68
CA ILE A 107 -5.96 -13.64 0.14
C ILE A 107 -5.76 -15.08 0.64
N PRO A 108 -5.14 -15.97 -0.15
CA PRO A 108 -4.75 -17.28 0.32
C PRO A 108 -3.56 -17.19 1.29
N TYR A 109 -3.73 -17.61 2.54
CA TYR A 109 -2.64 -17.53 3.53
C TYR A 109 -1.47 -18.48 3.26
N CYS A 110 -1.66 -19.55 2.49
CA CYS A 110 -0.61 -20.49 2.10
C CYS A 110 -0.62 -20.69 0.58
N LEU A 111 0.51 -20.40 -0.05
CA LEU A 111 0.73 -20.55 -1.49
C LEU A 111 1.74 -21.66 -1.77
N THR A 112 1.51 -22.42 -2.83
CA THR A 112 2.50 -23.31 -3.44
C THR A 112 3.22 -22.56 -4.55
N LEU A 113 4.55 -22.44 -4.45
CA LEU A 113 5.37 -21.75 -5.44
C LEU A 113 5.91 -22.75 -6.47
N SER A 114 6.10 -22.29 -7.71
CA SER A 114 6.95 -23.00 -8.67
C SER A 114 8.43 -22.83 -8.30
N ASP A 115 9.29 -23.71 -8.79
CA ASP A 115 10.73 -23.70 -8.48
C ASP A 115 11.41 -22.36 -8.81
N ASP A 116 11.05 -21.73 -9.93
CA ASP A 116 11.60 -20.42 -10.32
C ASP A 116 11.18 -19.32 -9.35
N VAL A 117 9.89 -19.28 -8.99
CA VAL A 117 9.34 -18.29 -8.05
C VAL A 117 9.90 -18.51 -6.64
N PHE A 118 10.11 -19.76 -6.25
CA PHE A 118 10.76 -20.09 -4.99
C PHE A 118 12.20 -19.57 -4.93
N ARG A 119 13.00 -19.79 -5.98
CA ARG A 119 14.38 -19.28 -6.07
C ARG A 119 14.43 -17.75 -6.04
N GLU A 120 13.50 -17.08 -6.72
CA GLU A 120 13.35 -15.62 -6.69
C GLU A 120 13.05 -15.14 -5.26
N ALA A 121 12.04 -15.73 -4.60
CA ALA A 121 11.70 -15.40 -3.22
C ALA A 121 12.85 -15.65 -2.24
N GLU A 122 13.56 -16.77 -2.37
CA GLU A 122 14.73 -17.10 -1.56
C GLU A 122 15.83 -16.03 -1.70
N SER A 123 16.12 -15.61 -2.93
CA SER A 123 17.09 -14.53 -3.21
C SER A 123 16.69 -13.21 -2.54
N HIS A 124 15.40 -12.84 -2.59
CA HIS A 124 14.89 -11.65 -1.92
C HIS A 124 15.01 -11.74 -0.40
N PHE A 125 14.68 -12.89 0.22
CA PHE A 125 14.86 -13.09 1.66
C PHE A 125 16.34 -13.02 2.07
N GLN A 126 17.25 -13.64 1.32
CA GLN A 126 18.69 -13.58 1.61
C GLN A 126 19.23 -12.14 1.53
N ARG A 127 18.73 -11.33 0.60
CA ARG A 127 19.06 -9.89 0.54
C ARG A 127 18.47 -9.14 1.73
N LEU A 128 17.20 -9.38 2.05
CA LEU A 128 16.51 -8.75 3.19
C LEU A 128 17.26 -9.00 4.51
N ILE A 129 17.64 -10.25 4.78
CA ILE A 129 18.39 -10.65 5.99
C ILE A 129 19.76 -9.97 6.04
N ARG A 130 20.48 -9.89 4.91
CA ARG A 130 21.77 -9.18 4.86
C ARG A 130 21.63 -7.70 5.16
N CYS A 131 20.58 -7.05 4.64
CA CYS A 131 20.29 -5.64 4.93
C CYS A 131 19.94 -5.44 6.41
N HIS A 132 19.10 -6.32 6.97
CA HIS A 132 18.75 -6.30 8.40
C HIS A 132 19.98 -6.44 9.31
N ALA A 133 20.92 -7.32 8.96
CA ALA A 133 22.13 -7.54 9.75
C ALA A 133 23.17 -6.41 9.66
N ARG A 134 23.23 -5.66 8.55
CA ARG A 134 24.26 -4.62 8.35
C ARG A 134 23.98 -3.33 9.12
N GLY A 135 22.72 -2.99 9.34
CA GLY A 135 22.31 -1.85 10.16
C GLY A 135 22.83 -0.47 9.71
N ASP A 136 23.35 -0.34 8.48
CA ASP A 136 23.78 0.95 7.94
C ASP A 136 22.57 1.85 7.63
N TRP A 137 22.80 3.15 7.43
CA TRP A 137 21.70 4.11 7.25
C TRP A 137 20.83 3.85 6.02
N THR A 138 21.31 3.08 5.02
CA THR A 138 20.53 2.67 3.85
C THR A 138 19.78 1.36 4.07
N ALA A 139 20.04 0.64 5.16
CA ALA A 139 19.44 -0.65 5.46
C ALA A 139 17.91 -0.58 5.50
N GLU A 140 17.33 0.48 6.06
CA GLU A 140 15.87 0.64 6.12
C GLU A 140 15.23 0.75 4.72
N LEU A 141 15.84 1.54 3.82
CA LEU A 141 15.37 1.65 2.43
C LEU A 141 15.48 0.32 1.70
N ASN A 142 16.59 -0.40 1.89
CA ASN A 142 16.81 -1.69 1.26
C ASN A 142 15.85 -2.77 1.81
N LYS A 143 15.55 -2.75 3.12
CA LYS A 143 14.55 -3.64 3.74
C LYS A 143 13.17 -3.39 3.15
N GLN A 144 12.76 -2.13 3.02
CA GLN A 144 11.48 -1.77 2.39
C GLN A 144 11.43 -2.23 0.93
N ALA A 145 12.50 -2.02 0.15
CA ALA A 145 12.56 -2.47 -1.23
C ALA A 145 12.41 -4.00 -1.36
N MET A 146 13.13 -4.77 -0.54
CA MET A 146 13.01 -6.24 -0.56
C MET A 146 11.64 -6.74 -0.11
N LEU A 147 11.01 -6.07 0.84
CA LEU A 147 9.63 -6.39 1.21
C LEU A 147 8.66 -6.08 0.07
N ILE A 148 8.83 -4.97 -0.64
CA ILE A 148 8.00 -4.64 -1.83
C ILE A 148 8.13 -5.73 -2.89
N GLU A 149 9.33 -6.21 -3.17
CA GLU A 149 9.56 -7.31 -4.12
C GLU A 149 8.88 -8.61 -3.66
N LEU A 150 9.03 -8.98 -2.39
CA LEU A 150 8.39 -10.17 -1.82
C LEU A 150 6.86 -10.10 -1.88
N LEU A 151 6.28 -8.94 -1.53
CA LEU A 151 4.85 -8.70 -1.62
C LEU A 151 4.36 -8.74 -3.07
N SER A 152 5.11 -8.11 -3.99
CA SER A 152 4.78 -8.13 -5.41
C SER A 152 4.80 -9.55 -5.96
N LEU A 153 5.82 -10.34 -5.62
CA LEU A 153 5.91 -11.75 -5.98
C LEU A 153 4.71 -12.53 -5.43
N TYR A 154 4.42 -12.39 -4.14
CA TYR A 154 3.26 -13.03 -3.50
C TYR A 154 1.96 -12.71 -4.25
N PHE A 155 1.66 -11.42 -4.47
CA PHE A 155 0.43 -11.00 -5.15
C PHE A 155 0.36 -11.51 -6.60
N ARG A 156 1.47 -11.47 -7.36
CA ARG A 156 1.53 -12.05 -8.71
C ARG A 156 1.22 -13.55 -8.69
N THR A 157 1.76 -14.28 -7.70
CA THR A 157 1.55 -15.74 -7.57
C THR A 157 0.12 -16.10 -7.17
N THR A 158 -0.57 -15.26 -6.40
CA THR A 158 -1.98 -15.53 -6.07
C THR A 158 -2.90 -15.57 -7.30
N GLY A 159 -2.49 -14.95 -8.42
CA GLY A 159 -3.35 -14.81 -9.60
C GLY A 159 -4.62 -13.99 -9.33
N LEU A 160 -4.67 -13.24 -8.22
CA LEU A 160 -5.80 -12.37 -7.90
C LEU A 160 -5.84 -11.23 -8.91
N GLU A 161 -6.69 -11.36 -9.94
CA GLU A 161 -6.99 -10.28 -10.88
C GLU A 161 -7.73 -9.11 -10.21
N ARG A 162 -8.38 -9.40 -9.08
CA ARG A 162 -9.06 -8.44 -8.22
C ARG A 162 -8.91 -8.85 -6.76
N ILE A 163 -8.59 -7.87 -5.92
CA ILE A 163 -8.71 -8.05 -4.49
C ILE A 163 -10.15 -7.76 -4.12
N ASP A 164 -10.85 -8.80 -3.67
CA ASP A 164 -12.07 -8.63 -2.87
C ASP A 164 -11.63 -7.96 -1.56
N LEU A 165 -11.55 -6.64 -1.59
CA LEU A 165 -11.59 -5.87 -0.36
C LEU A 165 -12.93 -6.24 0.27
N PRO A 166 -13.01 -6.69 1.54
CA PRO A 166 -14.27 -7.00 2.16
C PRO A 166 -15.16 -5.78 1.94
N SER A 167 -16.31 -6.02 1.30
CA SER A 167 -17.28 -5.02 0.88
C SER A 167 -17.84 -4.32 2.10
N SER A 168 -17.05 -3.41 2.65
CA SER A 168 -17.59 -2.32 3.39
C SER A 168 -18.25 -1.46 2.33
N GLN A 169 -19.58 -1.42 2.29
CA GLN A 169 -20.36 -0.46 1.52
C GLN A 169 -19.75 0.96 1.56
N THR A 170 -19.03 1.26 2.64
CA THR A 170 -18.19 2.42 2.87
C THR A 170 -17.01 2.60 1.91
N LEU A 171 -16.29 1.53 1.54
CA LEU A 171 -15.23 1.56 0.53
C LEU A 171 -15.80 1.83 -0.86
N ASP A 172 -16.91 1.19 -1.24
CA ASP A 172 -17.59 1.44 -2.51
C ASP A 172 -18.06 2.89 -2.60
N LYS A 173 -18.63 3.40 -1.50
CA LYS A 173 -18.98 4.80 -1.34
C LYS A 173 -17.76 5.71 -1.47
N LEU A 174 -16.65 5.39 -0.82
CA LEU A 174 -15.40 6.15 -0.96
C LEU A 174 -14.90 6.16 -2.42
N ASN A 175 -15.05 5.04 -3.14
CA ASN A 175 -14.69 4.95 -4.56
C ASN A 175 -15.55 5.85 -5.43
N VAL A 176 -16.86 5.87 -5.19
CA VAL A 176 -17.78 6.78 -5.89
C VAL A 176 -17.38 8.23 -5.64
N ALA A 177 -17.01 8.59 -4.41
CA ALA A 177 -16.53 9.94 -4.11
C ALA A 177 -15.20 10.25 -4.83
N LEU A 178 -14.22 9.35 -4.80
CA LEU A 178 -12.94 9.53 -5.50
C LEU A 178 -13.14 9.68 -7.01
N GLN A 179 -14.01 8.87 -7.60
CA GLN A 179 -14.34 8.97 -9.02
C GLN A 179 -14.97 10.33 -9.34
N MET A 180 -15.91 10.79 -8.51
CA MET A 180 -16.52 12.12 -8.66
C MET A 180 -15.47 13.24 -8.60
N MET A 181 -14.52 13.16 -7.68
CA MET A 181 -13.42 14.13 -7.56
C MET A 181 -12.52 14.17 -8.80
N HIS A 182 -12.30 13.03 -9.46
CA HIS A 182 -11.53 12.96 -10.70
C HIS A 182 -12.30 13.50 -11.90
N GLU A 183 -13.57 13.12 -12.05
CA GLU A 183 -14.39 13.49 -13.19
C GLU A 183 -14.75 14.99 -13.18
N HIS A 184 -14.86 15.60 -12.00
CA HIS A 184 -15.25 17.00 -11.83
C HIS A 184 -14.12 17.84 -11.20
N LEU A 185 -12.86 17.52 -11.52
CA LEU A 185 -11.69 18.20 -10.94
C LEU A 185 -11.65 19.71 -11.28
N SER A 186 -12.18 20.11 -12.43
CA SER A 186 -12.30 21.52 -12.86
C SER A 186 -13.47 22.26 -12.21
N GLU A 187 -14.31 21.56 -11.44
CA GLU A 187 -15.46 22.18 -10.78
C GLU A 187 -15.12 22.59 -9.35
N ARG A 188 -15.97 23.46 -8.78
CA ARG A 188 -15.93 23.81 -7.36
C ARG A 188 -16.70 22.77 -6.56
N LEU A 189 -16.16 21.55 -6.53
CA LEU A 189 -16.65 20.52 -5.62
C LEU A 189 -16.36 20.93 -4.17
N ASN A 190 -17.34 20.74 -3.30
CA ASN A 190 -17.16 20.85 -1.85
C ASN A 190 -17.36 19.49 -1.17
N VAL A 191 -16.88 19.38 0.07
CA VAL A 191 -16.94 18.13 0.85
C VAL A 191 -18.38 17.67 1.10
N GLN A 192 -19.31 18.61 1.22
CA GLN A 192 -20.72 18.31 1.44
C GLN A 192 -21.32 17.58 0.23
N GLN A 193 -21.05 18.05 -0.99
CA GLN A 193 -21.49 17.38 -2.23
C GLN A 193 -20.92 15.97 -2.36
N LEU A 194 -19.64 15.79 -2.00
CA LEU A 194 -19.00 14.47 -2.01
C LEU A 194 -19.65 13.52 -1.00
N ALA A 195 -19.93 14.01 0.21
CA ALA A 195 -20.56 13.23 1.28
C ALA A 195 -22.02 12.89 0.93
N GLU A 196 -22.79 13.84 0.40
CA GLU A 196 -24.18 13.65 -0.04
C GLU A 196 -24.27 12.61 -1.16
N ARG A 197 -23.35 12.65 -2.14
CA ARG A 197 -23.29 11.69 -3.25
C ARG A 197 -23.16 10.25 -2.79
N VAL A 198 -22.54 10.03 -1.63
CA VAL A 198 -22.29 8.70 -1.07
C VAL A 198 -23.16 8.41 0.15
N HIS A 199 -24.16 9.26 0.40
CA HIS A 199 -25.10 9.15 1.51
C HIS A 199 -24.39 9.06 2.87
N PHE A 200 -23.42 9.95 3.09
CA PHE A 200 -22.73 10.13 4.37
C PHE A 200 -22.91 11.53 4.92
N HIS A 201 -22.88 11.64 6.25
CA HIS A 201 -22.76 12.93 6.91
C HIS A 201 -21.35 13.51 6.64
N PRO A 202 -21.19 14.82 6.37
CA PRO A 202 -19.90 15.42 6.00
C PRO A 202 -18.75 15.12 6.97
N ASN A 203 -19.00 15.21 8.29
CA ASN A 203 -17.98 14.94 9.31
C ASN A 203 -17.52 13.47 9.30
N TYR A 204 -18.45 12.54 9.07
CA TYR A 204 -18.11 11.12 8.96
C TYR A 204 -17.28 10.88 7.70
N PHE A 205 -17.67 11.46 6.56
CA PHE A 205 -16.93 11.36 5.30
C PHE A 205 -15.51 11.90 5.40
N ILE A 206 -15.29 13.06 6.06
CA ILE A 206 -13.94 13.62 6.24
C ILE A 206 -13.04 12.65 7.02
N THR A 207 -13.55 12.13 8.14
CA THR A 207 -12.82 11.21 9.03
C THR A 207 -12.48 9.94 8.27
N LEU A 208 -13.49 9.33 7.65
CA LEU A 208 -13.36 8.13 6.85
C LEU A 208 -12.38 8.31 5.69
N PHE A 209 -12.48 9.41 4.93
CA PHE A 209 -11.59 9.67 3.81
C PHE A 209 -10.15 9.82 4.28
N ARG A 210 -9.92 10.52 5.40
CA ARG A 210 -8.58 10.68 5.98
C ARG A 210 -8.00 9.36 6.46
N GLU A 211 -8.80 8.50 7.09
CA GLU A 211 -8.38 7.16 7.52
C GLU A 211 -7.89 6.30 6.35
N HIS A 212 -8.49 6.44 5.17
CA HIS A 212 -8.18 5.61 4.00
C HIS A 212 -7.14 6.23 3.07
N MET A 213 -7.16 7.56 2.91
CA MET A 213 -6.33 8.28 1.94
C MET A 213 -5.13 8.98 2.59
N GLY A 214 -5.05 9.01 3.92
CA GLY A 214 -3.99 9.67 4.67
C GLY A 214 -4.10 11.20 4.74
N GLU A 215 -5.02 11.80 3.98
CA GLU A 215 -5.25 13.24 3.90
C GLU A 215 -6.75 13.55 3.82
N SER A 216 -7.17 14.78 4.15
CA SER A 216 -8.59 15.17 4.04
C SER A 216 -9.05 15.27 2.57
N PRO A 217 -10.37 15.19 2.28
CA PRO A 217 -10.88 15.33 0.92
C PRO A 217 -10.46 16.64 0.23
N VAL A 218 -10.40 17.75 0.99
CA VAL A 218 -9.98 19.05 0.46
C VAL A 218 -8.49 19.05 0.10
N GLN A 219 -7.65 18.48 0.97
CA GLN A 219 -6.21 18.35 0.69
C GLN A 219 -5.96 17.48 -0.54
N TYR A 220 -6.64 16.35 -0.64
CA TYR A 220 -6.55 15.44 -1.80
C TYR A 220 -6.93 16.15 -3.10
N MET A 221 -8.06 16.85 -3.11
CA MET A 221 -8.53 17.59 -4.29
C MET A 221 -7.57 18.72 -4.67
N ASN A 222 -7.08 19.47 -3.69
CA ASN A 222 -6.10 20.53 -3.92
C ASN A 222 -4.80 19.97 -4.51
N ARG A 223 -4.29 18.85 -3.99
CA ARG A 223 -3.12 18.16 -4.53
C ARG A 223 -3.33 17.76 -5.98
N MET A 224 -4.48 17.17 -6.32
CA MET A 224 -4.82 16.83 -7.70
C MET A 224 -4.89 18.05 -8.63
N LYS A 225 -5.52 19.15 -8.16
CA LYS A 225 -5.60 20.41 -8.91
C LYS A 225 -4.21 20.99 -9.18
N ILE A 226 -3.31 20.96 -8.20
CA ILE A 226 -1.93 21.44 -8.36
C ILE A 226 -1.15 20.56 -9.33
N GLU A 227 -1.26 19.24 -9.26
CA GLU A 227 -0.59 18.35 -10.23
C GLU A 227 -1.10 18.58 -11.66
N ARG A 228 -2.41 18.77 -11.85
CA ARG A 228 -2.98 19.14 -13.14
C ARG A 228 -2.50 20.51 -13.62
N ALA A 229 -2.41 21.49 -12.71
CA ALA A 229 -1.93 22.83 -13.03
C ALA A 229 -0.46 22.84 -13.44
N LYS A 230 0.41 22.09 -12.74
CA LYS A 230 1.82 21.90 -13.15
C LYS A 230 1.90 21.40 -14.58
N HIS A 231 1.16 20.35 -14.90
CA HIS A 231 1.11 19.81 -16.26
C HIS A 231 0.67 20.89 -17.27
N LEU A 232 -0.43 21.61 -17.02
CA LEU A 232 -0.92 22.63 -17.95
C LEU A 232 0.08 23.78 -18.14
N LEU A 233 0.74 24.24 -17.06
CA LEU A 233 1.75 25.31 -17.15
C LEU A 233 2.95 24.91 -18.01
N LEU A 234 3.33 23.62 -18.00
CA LEU A 234 4.47 23.09 -18.73
C LEU A 234 4.14 22.71 -20.17
N THR A 235 2.95 22.16 -20.42
CA THR A 235 2.61 21.57 -21.72
C THR A 235 1.75 22.47 -22.60
N THR A 236 1.31 23.63 -22.11
CA THR A 236 0.39 24.51 -22.85
C THR A 236 0.85 25.97 -22.84
N ALA A 237 0.25 26.77 -23.74
CA ALA A 237 0.47 28.21 -23.77
C ALA A 237 -0.35 28.99 -22.72
N LEU A 238 -1.28 28.34 -22.02
CA LEU A 238 -2.25 28.97 -21.12
C LEU A 238 -1.61 29.90 -20.09
N THR A 239 -2.20 31.07 -19.89
CA THR A 239 -1.87 32.01 -18.84
C THR A 239 -2.14 31.43 -17.45
N VAL A 240 -1.55 32.03 -16.41
CA VAL A 240 -1.78 31.61 -15.02
C VAL A 240 -3.27 31.67 -14.65
N THR A 241 -3.99 32.67 -15.15
CA THR A 241 -5.43 32.82 -14.93
C THR A 241 -6.22 31.71 -15.61
N GLU A 242 -5.94 31.41 -16.88
CA GLU A 242 -6.61 30.32 -17.61
C GLU A 242 -6.32 28.94 -16.98
N VAL A 243 -5.10 28.73 -16.47
CA VAL A 243 -4.78 27.50 -15.73
C VAL A 243 -5.57 27.41 -14.43
N ALA A 244 -5.71 28.52 -13.68
CA ALA A 244 -6.51 28.55 -12.46
C ALA A 244 -7.99 28.18 -12.75
N GLU A 245 -8.56 28.76 -13.80
CA GLU A 245 -9.90 28.45 -14.28
C GLU A 245 -10.04 26.98 -14.70
N ALA A 246 -9.07 26.45 -15.45
CA ALA A 246 -9.07 25.06 -15.92
C ALA A 246 -9.02 24.03 -14.77
N VAL A 247 -8.50 24.40 -13.60
CA VAL A 247 -8.52 23.56 -12.39
C VAL A 247 -9.61 23.98 -11.38
N GLY A 248 -10.51 24.89 -11.78
CA GLY A 248 -11.68 25.29 -10.99
C GLY A 248 -11.34 26.11 -9.75
N LEU A 249 -10.27 26.90 -9.77
CA LEU A 249 -9.84 27.76 -8.67
C LEU A 249 -9.85 29.23 -9.08
N ASP A 250 -10.12 30.14 -8.14
CA ASP A 250 -9.84 31.55 -8.40
C ASP A 250 -8.33 31.79 -8.43
N VAL A 251 -7.90 32.78 -9.21
CA VAL A 251 -6.47 33.05 -9.46
C VAL A 251 -5.67 33.37 -8.19
N TYR A 252 -6.29 34.01 -7.18
CA TYR A 252 -5.62 34.38 -5.94
C TYR A 252 -5.40 33.17 -5.04
N TYR A 253 -6.44 32.36 -4.85
CA TYR A 253 -6.35 31.11 -4.11
C TYR A 253 -5.43 30.12 -4.80
N PHE A 254 -5.54 29.98 -6.12
CA PHE A 254 -4.64 29.15 -6.93
C PHE A 254 -3.18 29.53 -6.71
N SER A 255 -2.84 30.81 -6.83
CA SER A 255 -1.45 31.27 -6.68
C SER A 255 -0.89 30.99 -5.29
N ARG A 256 -1.70 31.16 -4.24
CA ARG A 256 -1.32 30.85 -2.86
C ARG A 256 -1.15 29.34 -2.66
N LEU A 257 -2.12 28.54 -3.11
CA LEU A 257 -2.09 27.09 -3.00
C LEU A 257 -0.90 26.50 -3.75
N PHE A 258 -0.67 26.94 -4.99
CA PHE A 258 0.44 26.49 -5.82
C PHE A 258 1.78 26.80 -5.17
N LYS A 259 1.97 28.02 -4.64
CA LYS A 259 3.17 28.38 -3.91
C LYS A 259 3.39 27.53 -2.66
N ASN A 260 2.34 27.30 -1.88
CA ASN A 260 2.43 26.46 -0.67
C ASN A 260 2.78 25.01 -1.01
N SER A 261 2.26 24.48 -2.13
CA SER A 261 2.49 23.10 -2.54
C SER A 261 3.81 22.87 -3.28
N THR A 262 4.37 23.89 -3.95
CA THR A 262 5.54 23.73 -4.84
C THR A 262 6.77 24.53 -4.40
N GLY A 263 6.61 25.51 -3.50
CA GLY A 263 7.65 26.48 -3.16
C GLY A 263 7.76 27.65 -4.14
N PHE A 264 7.18 27.53 -5.34
CA PHE A 264 7.27 28.55 -6.40
C PHE A 264 5.92 29.18 -6.69
N ASN A 265 5.90 30.44 -7.10
CA ASN A 265 4.69 31.00 -7.70
C ASN A 265 4.49 30.39 -9.12
N PRO A 266 3.24 30.33 -9.63
CA PRO A 266 2.95 29.71 -10.93
C PRO A 266 3.76 30.29 -12.10
N THR A 267 3.95 31.61 -12.13
CA THR A 267 4.69 32.30 -13.19
C THR A 267 6.17 31.91 -13.20
N SER A 268 6.81 31.91 -12.03
CA SER A 268 8.19 31.48 -11.85
C SER A 268 8.37 30.01 -12.19
N PHE A 269 7.42 29.15 -11.80
CA PHE A 269 7.43 27.73 -12.16
C PHE A 269 7.39 27.54 -13.70
N LYS A 270 6.50 28.26 -14.39
CA LYS A 270 6.41 28.24 -15.86
C LYS A 270 7.66 28.77 -16.55
N ALA A 271 8.29 29.81 -16.00
CA ALA A 271 9.51 30.41 -16.55
C ALA A 271 10.73 29.50 -16.37
N ALA A 272 10.91 28.93 -15.18
CA ALA A 272 12.05 28.07 -14.85
C ALA A 272 12.14 26.84 -15.77
N HIS A 273 11.00 26.23 -16.09
CA HIS A 273 10.93 25.00 -16.89
C HIS A 273 10.72 25.22 -18.40
N LYS A 274 10.51 26.46 -18.86
CA LYS A 274 10.55 26.77 -20.30
C LYS A 274 11.98 26.89 -20.83
N THR A 275 12.96 27.14 -19.97
CA THR A 275 14.36 27.35 -20.37
C THR A 275 15.09 26.03 -20.69
N GLU A 276 14.57 24.88 -20.25
CA GLU A 276 15.17 23.56 -20.51
C GLU A 276 14.63 22.85 -21.76
N ALA A 277 13.61 23.39 -22.43
CA ALA A 277 12.99 22.80 -23.62
C ALA A 277 13.48 23.45 -24.93
N LYS A 278 14.74 23.90 -24.97
CA LYS A 278 15.38 24.46 -26.16
C LYS A 278 16.65 23.70 -26.53
#